data_AF-A0A101FNT9-F1
#
_entry.id   AF-A0A101FNT9-F1
#
_cell.length_a   1.000
_cell.length_b   1.000
_cell.length_c   1.000
_cell.angle_alpha   90.00
_cell.angle_beta   90.00
_cell.angle_gamma   90.00
#
_symmetry.space_group_name_H-M   'P 1'
#
loop_
_entity.id
_entity.type
_entity.pdbx_description
1 polymer ?
#
loop_
_entity_poly.entity_id
_entity_poly.type
_entity_poly.pdbx_seq_one_letter_code
_entity_poly.pdbx_strand_id
1 'polypeptide(L)'
;MVSQRCAAEGMINVQLEAVHARLKTVFPPEQAAVLAEVIHEAYTDLVKTGDFNELKEIVRDLGAKMGELAEAQKRTEQRVEELAQAQRQSEIRLTRLEAAVEELAQAQKRTEQRVEELAQAQKRTEEELRKLIGEHAETRRQLGGLATTVGYRLEDAALKALPALLQRDHGLTVKGRLTRKFVRDNRGEDIEV
;
A
#
# COMPACT_ATOMS: atom_id res chain seq x y z
N MET A 1 55.50 35.47 9.06
CA MET A 1 56.49 34.58 9.73
C MET A 1 57.95 34.94 9.47
N VAL A 2 58.35 35.44 8.30
CA VAL A 2 59.77 35.79 8.01
C VAL A 2 60.30 36.96 8.86
N SER A 3 59.47 37.95 9.18
CA SER A 3 59.91 39.18 9.87
C SER A 3 60.18 39.02 11.38
N GLN A 4 59.61 38.01 12.06
CA GLN A 4 59.88 37.74 13.48
C GLN A 4 61.16 36.92 13.70
N ARG A 5 61.57 36.09 12.71
CA ARG A 5 62.84 35.35 12.79
C ARG A 5 64.07 36.25 12.71
N CYS A 6 64.09 37.26 11.81
CA CYS A 6 65.19 38.22 11.74
C CYS A 6 65.36 39.06 13.02
N ALA A 7 64.26 39.41 13.71
CA ALA A 7 64.32 40.17 14.95
C ALA A 7 64.85 39.32 16.13
N ALA A 8 64.49 38.04 16.17
CA ALA A 8 64.99 37.10 17.17
C ALA A 8 66.48 36.76 16.95
N GLU A 9 66.93 36.56 15.71
CA GLU A 9 68.34 36.35 15.36
C GLU A 9 69.20 37.57 15.72
N GLY A 10 68.72 38.80 15.46
CA GLY A 10 69.42 40.03 15.84
C GLY A 10 69.56 40.24 17.35
N MET A 11 68.54 39.89 18.14
CA MET A 11 68.59 39.98 19.61
C MET A 11 69.50 38.91 20.24
N ILE A 12 69.54 37.71 19.67
CA ILE A 12 70.41 36.62 20.14
C ILE A 12 71.87 36.98 19.93
N ASN A 13 72.20 37.58 18.78
CA ASN A 13 73.58 37.99 18.46
C ASN A 13 74.10 39.07 19.42
N VAL A 14 73.24 40.01 19.83
CA VAL A 14 73.57 41.06 20.82
C VAL A 14 73.78 40.49 22.23
N GLN A 15 73.05 39.43 22.62
CA GLN A 15 73.26 38.78 23.91
C GLN A 15 74.52 37.91 23.94
N LEU A 16 74.89 37.28 22.81
CA LEU A 16 76.11 36.49 22.70
C LEU A 16 77.38 37.36 22.86
N GLU A 17 77.39 38.55 22.25
CA GLU A 17 78.49 39.51 22.42
C GLU A 17 78.63 39.99 23.86
N ALA A 18 77.51 40.24 24.57
CA ALA A 18 77.51 40.65 25.96
C ALA A 18 78.02 39.54 26.91
N VAL A 19 77.66 38.29 26.64
CA VAL A 19 78.15 37.11 27.40
C VAL A 19 79.65 36.90 27.14
N HIS A 20 80.08 36.97 25.89
CA HIS A 20 81.48 36.81 25.50
C HIS A 20 82.37 37.93 26.08
N ALA A 21 81.88 39.18 26.08
CA ALA A 21 82.58 40.31 26.71
C ALA A 21 82.75 40.11 28.23
N ARG A 22 81.74 39.58 28.92
CA ARG A 22 81.84 39.23 30.35
C ARG A 22 82.81 38.09 30.60
N LEU A 23 82.80 37.03 29.79
CA LEU A 23 83.70 35.88 29.95
C LEU A 23 85.17 36.26 29.75
N LYS A 24 85.47 37.19 28.83
CA LYS A 24 86.84 37.73 28.62
C LYS A 24 87.43 38.50 29.79
N THR A 25 86.60 38.95 30.75
CA THR A 25 87.10 39.63 31.96
C THR A 25 87.70 38.67 32.98
N VAL A 26 87.40 37.37 32.87
CA VAL A 26 87.78 36.35 33.86
C VAL A 26 88.60 35.22 33.23
N PHE A 27 88.41 34.93 31.94
CA PHE A 27 89.08 33.86 31.21
C PHE A 27 89.96 34.39 30.08
N PRO A 28 91.07 33.69 29.73
CA PRO A 28 91.84 33.95 28.51
C PRO A 28 90.94 33.96 27.27
N PRO A 29 91.28 34.78 26.25
CA PRO A 29 90.40 35.06 25.11
C PRO A 29 90.02 33.80 24.32
N GLU A 30 90.90 32.81 24.24
CA GLU A 30 90.62 31.52 23.56
C GLU A 30 89.63 30.66 24.34
N GLN A 31 89.71 30.65 25.68
CA GLN A 31 88.82 29.88 26.55
C GLN A 31 87.43 30.52 26.65
N ALA A 32 87.37 31.86 26.70
CA ALA A 32 86.11 32.61 26.71
C ALA A 32 85.29 32.40 25.42
N ALA A 33 85.96 32.25 24.28
CA ALA A 33 85.31 31.98 22.99
C ALA A 33 84.66 30.59 22.97
N VAL A 34 85.41 29.55 23.36
CA VAL A 34 84.89 28.17 23.41
C VAL A 34 83.74 28.05 24.41
N LEU A 35 83.84 28.69 25.58
CA LEU A 35 82.76 28.64 26.58
C LEU A 35 81.50 29.39 26.12
N ALA A 36 81.66 30.53 25.43
CA ALA A 36 80.53 31.27 24.86
C ALA A 36 79.84 30.48 23.74
N GLU A 37 80.60 29.78 22.90
CA GLU A 37 80.08 28.91 21.84
C GLU A 37 79.31 27.72 22.43
N VAL A 38 79.88 27.01 23.40
CA VAL A 38 79.22 25.88 24.08
C VAL A 38 77.95 26.32 24.82
N ILE A 39 77.96 27.47 25.48
CA ILE A 39 76.77 28.03 26.14
C ILE A 39 75.71 28.43 25.10
N HIS A 40 76.13 28.97 23.96
CA HIS A 40 75.23 29.35 22.88
C HIS A 40 74.56 28.13 22.25
N GLU A 41 75.32 27.08 21.93
CA GLU A 41 74.78 25.80 21.44
C GLU A 41 73.80 25.20 22.47
N ALA A 42 74.21 25.10 23.73
CA ALA A 42 73.37 24.55 24.80
C ALA A 42 72.08 25.35 25.05
N TYR A 43 72.09 26.66 24.84
CA TYR A 43 70.90 27.51 25.00
C TYR A 43 70.03 27.58 23.74
N THR A 44 70.61 27.33 22.57
CA THR A 44 69.88 27.28 21.30
C THR A 44 69.09 25.99 21.16
N ASP A 45 69.62 24.88 21.68
CA ASP A 45 68.92 23.58 21.73
C ASP A 45 67.87 23.49 22.84
N LEU A 46 67.81 24.48 23.74
CA LEU A 46 66.85 24.49 24.83
C LEU A 46 65.48 24.97 24.36
N VAL A 47 64.44 24.17 24.62
CA VAL A 47 63.04 24.56 24.38
C VAL A 47 62.74 25.82 25.20
N LYS A 48 62.30 26.88 24.52
CA LYS A 48 62.04 28.16 25.18
C LYS A 48 60.67 28.11 25.85
N THR A 49 60.49 28.95 26.87
CA THR A 49 59.18 29.10 27.53
C THR A 49 58.08 29.51 26.55
N GLY A 50 58.42 30.19 25.44
CA GLY A 50 57.51 30.49 24.33
C GLY A 50 56.96 29.23 23.67
N ASP A 51 57.85 28.32 23.25
CA ASP A 51 57.47 27.05 22.60
C ASP A 51 56.59 26.18 23.50
N PHE A 52 56.88 26.17 24.81
CA PHE A 52 56.05 25.46 25.79
C PHE A 52 54.65 26.07 25.95
N ASN A 53 54.54 27.39 25.91
CA ASN A 53 53.25 28.07 25.96
C ASN A 53 52.44 27.82 24.67
N GLU A 54 53.07 27.82 23.49
CA GLU A 54 52.41 27.44 22.23
C GLU A 54 51.90 26.00 22.28
N LEU A 55 52.74 25.06 22.75
CA LEU A 55 52.33 23.66 22.93
C LEU A 55 51.15 23.54 23.91
N LYS A 56 51.15 24.28 25.00
CA LYS A 56 50.05 24.29 25.99
C LYS A 56 48.73 24.77 25.39
N GLU A 57 48.78 25.79 24.53
CA GLU A 57 47.59 26.28 23.83
C GLU A 57 47.09 25.25 22.81
N ILE A 58 47.99 24.62 22.04
CA ILE A 58 47.62 23.54 21.11
C ILE A 58 46.97 22.36 21.85
N VAL A 59 47.54 21.95 22.99
CA VAL A 59 46.98 20.86 23.82
C VAL A 59 45.61 21.25 24.39
N ARG A 60 45.41 22.51 24.79
CA ARG A 60 44.10 22.99 25.26
C ARG A 60 43.07 22.97 24.12
N ASP A 61 43.43 23.46 22.94
CA ASP A 61 42.57 23.46 21.75
C ASP A 61 42.22 22.03 21.31
N LEU A 62 43.19 21.11 21.35
CA LEU A 62 42.96 19.70 21.09
C LEU A 62 41.97 19.09 22.11
N GLY A 63 42.14 19.40 23.40
CA GLY A 63 41.22 18.97 24.45
C GLY A 63 39.78 19.47 24.23
N ALA A 64 39.63 20.73 23.81
CA ALA A 64 38.33 21.30 23.45
C ALA A 64 37.70 20.57 22.25
N LYS A 65 38.45 20.38 21.16
CA LYS A 65 38.00 19.64 19.97
C LYS A 65 37.63 18.19 20.27
N MET A 66 38.37 17.52 21.16
CA MET A 66 38.02 16.17 21.62
C MET A 66 36.71 16.15 22.41
N GLY A 67 36.45 17.18 23.24
CA GLY A 67 35.17 17.36 23.93
C GLY A 67 34.00 17.52 22.96
N GLU A 68 34.15 18.41 21.96
CA GLU A 68 33.12 18.63 20.93
C GLU A 68 32.84 17.35 20.12
N LEU A 69 33.88 16.59 19.77
CA LEU A 69 33.73 15.32 19.06
C LEU A 69 33.00 14.27 19.90
N ALA A 70 33.30 14.18 21.20
CA ALA A 70 32.61 13.27 22.12
C ALA A 70 31.12 13.62 22.25
N GLU A 71 30.77 14.90 22.30
CA GLU A 71 29.38 15.34 22.32
C GLU A 71 28.67 15.04 20.99
N ALA A 72 29.33 15.30 19.85
CA ALA A 72 28.80 14.98 18.53
C ALA A 72 28.58 13.46 18.36
N GLN A 73 29.50 12.64 18.87
CA GLN A 73 29.37 11.19 18.89
C GLN A 73 28.17 10.76 19.73
N LYS A 74 28.05 11.28 20.96
CA LYS A 74 26.92 10.97 21.86
C LYS A 74 25.57 11.33 21.22
N ARG A 75 25.48 12.49 20.55
CA ARG A 75 24.27 12.89 19.80
C ARG A 75 23.98 11.96 18.63
N THR A 76 25.01 11.46 17.97
CA THR A 76 24.85 10.51 16.86
C THR A 76 24.37 9.16 17.36
N GLU A 77 24.94 8.65 18.45
CA GLU A 77 24.49 7.40 19.10
C GLU A 77 23.01 7.49 19.51
N GLN A 78 22.58 8.62 20.09
CA GLN A 78 21.17 8.85 20.42
C GLN A 78 20.26 8.79 19.18
N ARG A 79 20.64 9.46 18.09
CA ARG A 79 19.87 9.44 16.83
C ARG A 79 19.81 8.04 16.22
N VAL A 80 20.89 7.26 16.32
CA VAL A 80 20.94 5.87 15.84
C VAL A 80 20.00 4.99 16.65
N GLU A 81 19.95 5.16 17.98
CA GLU A 81 19.02 4.41 18.83
C GLU A 81 17.55 4.76 18.50
N GLU A 82 17.24 6.05 18.31
CA GLU A 82 15.89 6.49 17.88
C GLU A 82 15.49 5.88 16.53
N LEU A 83 16.42 5.85 15.56
CA LEU A 83 16.18 5.23 14.26
C LEU A 83 15.98 3.72 14.39
N ALA A 84 16.77 3.03 15.21
CA ALA A 84 16.59 1.60 15.45
C ALA A 84 15.23 1.29 16.08
N GLN A 85 14.75 2.12 17.00
CA GLN A 85 13.42 1.98 17.58
C GLN A 85 12.29 2.22 16.55
N ALA A 86 12.41 3.27 15.74
CA ALA A 86 11.45 3.55 14.66
C ALA A 86 11.42 2.41 13.62
N GLN A 87 12.57 1.82 13.32
CA GLN A 87 12.67 0.67 12.42
C GLN A 87 11.98 -0.56 13.03
N ARG A 88 12.24 -0.90 14.30
CA ARG A 88 11.55 -2.00 15.01
C ARG A 88 10.03 -1.82 15.00
N GLN A 89 9.54 -0.60 15.24
CA GLN A 89 8.09 -0.31 15.17
C GLN A 89 7.54 -0.53 13.76
N SER A 90 8.30 -0.16 12.73
CA SER A 90 7.91 -0.35 11.33
C SER A 90 7.87 -1.83 10.96
N GLU A 91 8.85 -2.63 11.40
CA GLU A 91 8.87 -4.09 11.21
C GLU A 91 7.64 -4.75 11.84
N ILE A 92 7.27 -4.37 13.08
CA ILE A 92 6.05 -4.87 13.72
C ILE A 92 4.79 -4.53 12.91
N ARG A 93 4.71 -3.31 12.35
CA ARG A 93 3.57 -2.91 11.50
C ARG A 93 3.54 -3.70 10.20
N LEU A 94 4.69 -4.01 9.61
CA LEU A 94 4.79 -4.84 8.41
C LEU A 94 4.32 -6.26 8.69
N THR A 95 4.77 -6.90 9.78
CA THR A 95 4.30 -8.24 10.15
C THR A 95 2.78 -8.29 10.37
N ARG A 96 2.19 -7.25 10.98
CA ARG A 96 0.73 -7.15 11.11
C ARG A 96 0.03 -6.99 9.77
N LEU A 97 0.61 -6.23 8.84
CA LEU A 97 0.07 -6.04 7.51
C LEU A 97 0.12 -7.35 6.72
N GLU A 98 1.23 -8.09 6.78
CA GLU A 98 1.38 -9.40 6.16
C GLU A 98 0.31 -10.39 6.64
N ALA A 99 0.08 -10.45 7.95
CA ALA A 99 -0.98 -11.29 8.52
C ALA A 99 -2.38 -10.89 8.02
N ALA A 100 -2.69 -9.58 7.98
CA ALA A 100 -3.96 -9.09 7.49
C ALA A 100 -4.17 -9.39 5.99
N VAL A 101 -3.11 -9.30 5.18
CA VAL A 101 -3.17 -9.63 3.75
C VAL A 101 -3.41 -11.12 3.54
N GLU A 102 -2.77 -11.99 4.33
CA GLU A 102 -3.00 -13.43 4.28
C GLU A 102 -4.46 -13.79 4.65
N GLU A 103 -5.01 -13.19 5.71
CA GLU A 103 -6.42 -13.38 6.08
C GLU A 103 -7.38 -12.91 4.98
N LEU A 104 -7.10 -11.76 4.35
CA LEU A 104 -7.89 -11.25 3.23
C LEU A 104 -7.82 -12.18 2.01
N ALA A 105 -6.65 -12.72 1.67
CA ALA A 105 -6.49 -13.66 0.57
C ALA A 105 -7.29 -14.95 0.82
N GLN A 106 -7.29 -15.46 2.05
CA GLN A 106 -8.08 -16.63 2.42
C GLN A 106 -9.59 -16.33 2.38
N ALA A 107 -10.03 -15.17 2.88
CA ALA A 107 -11.42 -14.75 2.81
C ALA A 107 -11.91 -14.57 1.37
N GLN A 108 -11.06 -14.02 0.49
CA GLN A 108 -11.34 -13.89 -0.93
C GLN A 108 -11.50 -15.27 -1.59
N LYS A 109 -10.58 -16.21 -1.34
CA LYS A 109 -10.68 -17.57 -1.88
C LYS A 109 -11.98 -18.29 -1.46
N ARG A 110 -12.40 -18.14 -0.19
CA ARG A 110 -13.69 -18.70 0.29
C ARG A 110 -14.88 -18.03 -0.39
N THR A 111 -14.78 -16.73 -0.68
CA THR A 111 -15.83 -16.00 -1.41
C THR A 111 -15.93 -16.47 -2.86
N GLU A 112 -14.80 -16.64 -3.55
CA GLU A 112 -14.75 -17.17 -4.92
C GLU A 112 -15.38 -18.57 -5.00
N GLN A 113 -15.08 -19.45 -4.05
CA GLN A 113 -15.70 -20.77 -3.96
C GLN A 113 -17.22 -20.70 -3.80
N ARG A 114 -17.72 -19.84 -2.89
CA ARG A 114 -19.17 -19.66 -2.68
C ARG A 114 -19.86 -19.08 -3.91
N VAL A 115 -19.21 -18.19 -4.64
CA VAL A 115 -19.75 -17.63 -5.89
C VAL A 115 -19.85 -18.70 -6.97
N GLU A 116 -18.84 -19.56 -7.10
CA GLU A 116 -18.88 -20.69 -8.03
C GLU A 116 -20.01 -21.68 -7.68
N GLU A 117 -20.16 -22.03 -6.39
CA GLU A 117 -21.27 -22.88 -5.92
C GLU A 117 -22.64 -22.27 -6.23
N LEU A 118 -22.80 -20.95 -6.01
CA LEU A 118 -24.04 -20.24 -6.33
C LEU A 118 -24.32 -20.23 -7.83
N ALA A 119 -23.30 -20.01 -8.67
CA ALA A 119 -23.45 -20.05 -10.12
C ALA A 119 -23.91 -21.45 -10.60
N GLN A 120 -23.36 -22.51 -10.02
CA GLN A 120 -23.77 -23.88 -10.32
C GLN A 120 -25.22 -24.17 -9.85
N ALA A 121 -25.60 -23.72 -8.66
CA ALA A 121 -26.96 -23.86 -8.15
C ALA A 121 -27.99 -23.08 -9.01
N GLN A 122 -27.62 -21.88 -9.45
CA GLN A 122 -28.43 -21.08 -10.37
C GLN A 122 -28.61 -21.81 -11.70
N LYS A 123 -27.54 -22.35 -12.30
CA LYS A 123 -27.62 -23.12 -13.55
C LYS A 123 -28.57 -24.31 -13.44
N ARG A 124 -28.49 -25.08 -12.34
CA ARG A 124 -29.42 -26.20 -12.09
C ARG A 124 -30.87 -25.72 -12.00
N THR A 125 -31.09 -24.60 -11.32
CA THR A 125 -32.43 -24.00 -11.18
C THR A 125 -32.98 -23.54 -12.53
N GLU A 126 -32.15 -22.93 -13.38
CA GLU A 126 -32.54 -22.53 -14.74
C GLU A 126 -32.89 -23.74 -15.62
N GLU A 127 -32.16 -24.85 -15.48
CA GLU A 127 -32.46 -26.11 -16.20
C GLU A 127 -33.81 -26.70 -15.76
N GLU A 128 -34.08 -26.77 -14.45
CA GLU A 128 -35.36 -27.26 -13.93
C GLU A 128 -36.54 -26.36 -14.32
N LEU A 129 -36.34 -25.03 -14.30
CA LEU A 129 -37.36 -24.08 -14.77
C LEU A 129 -37.68 -24.28 -16.25
N ARG A 130 -36.67 -24.54 -17.11
CA ARG A 130 -36.91 -24.84 -18.53
C ARG A 130 -37.74 -26.10 -18.72
N LYS A 131 -37.48 -27.16 -17.95
CA LYS A 131 -38.29 -28.39 -17.98
C LYS A 131 -39.73 -28.11 -17.58
N LEU A 132 -39.93 -27.40 -16.46
CA LEU A 132 -41.27 -27.03 -15.96
C LEU A 132 -42.06 -26.20 -16.99
N ILE A 133 -41.41 -25.25 -17.67
CA ILE A 133 -42.03 -24.46 -18.73
C ILE A 133 -42.50 -25.37 -19.89
N GLY A 134 -41.68 -26.36 -20.26
CA GLY A 134 -42.03 -27.37 -21.26
C GLY A 134 -43.25 -28.20 -20.87
N GLU A 135 -43.25 -28.76 -19.66
CA GLU A 135 -44.37 -29.55 -19.12
C GLU A 135 -45.65 -28.72 -18.98
N HIS A 136 -45.52 -27.46 -18.59
CA HIS A 136 -46.66 -26.55 -18.50
C HIS A 136 -47.24 -26.23 -19.89
N ALA A 137 -46.39 -26.08 -20.91
CA ALA A 137 -46.84 -25.93 -22.30
C ALA A 137 -47.58 -27.18 -22.81
N GLU A 138 -47.10 -28.38 -22.46
CA GLU A 138 -47.77 -29.66 -22.76
C GLU A 138 -49.16 -29.72 -22.11
N THR A 139 -49.23 -29.41 -20.82
CA THR A 139 -50.49 -29.38 -20.07
C THR A 139 -51.50 -28.43 -20.70
N ARG A 140 -51.08 -27.22 -21.12
CA ARG A 140 -51.97 -26.28 -21.82
C ARG A 140 -52.48 -26.84 -23.15
N ARG A 141 -51.65 -27.56 -23.90
CA ARG A 141 -52.08 -28.20 -25.15
C ARG A 141 -53.14 -29.28 -24.89
N GLN A 142 -52.92 -30.12 -23.89
CA GLN A 142 -53.86 -31.18 -23.50
C GLN A 142 -55.21 -30.58 -23.04
N LEU A 143 -55.17 -29.54 -22.21
CA LEU A 143 -56.37 -28.80 -21.80
C LEU A 143 -57.11 -28.18 -23.00
N GLY A 144 -56.39 -27.65 -23.98
CA GLY A 144 -56.99 -27.17 -25.23
C GLY A 144 -57.73 -28.27 -25.98
N GLY A 145 -57.14 -29.45 -26.14
CA GLY A 145 -57.79 -30.59 -26.78
C GLY A 145 -59.03 -31.11 -26.00
N LEU A 146 -58.95 -31.11 -24.67
CA LEU A 146 -60.09 -31.45 -23.81
C LEU A 146 -61.21 -30.42 -23.94
N ALA A 147 -60.88 -29.12 -23.92
CA ALA A 147 -61.85 -28.04 -24.08
C ALA A 147 -62.58 -28.16 -25.42
N THR A 148 -61.87 -28.44 -26.51
CA THR A 148 -62.47 -28.71 -27.82
C THR A 148 -63.42 -29.90 -27.79
N THR A 149 -63.01 -31.01 -27.17
CA THR A 149 -63.83 -32.24 -27.09
C THR A 149 -65.11 -32.02 -26.26
N VAL A 150 -64.98 -31.33 -25.12
CA VAL A 150 -66.12 -30.99 -24.26
C VAL A 150 -67.05 -30.00 -24.97
N GLY A 151 -66.49 -29.01 -25.68
CA GLY A 151 -67.24 -28.07 -26.52
C GLY A 151 -68.13 -28.79 -27.52
N TYR A 152 -67.54 -29.64 -28.38
CA TYR A 152 -68.32 -30.41 -29.36
C TYR A 152 -69.40 -31.28 -28.72
N ARG A 153 -69.09 -31.99 -27.62
CA ARG A 153 -70.09 -32.83 -26.93
C ARG A 153 -71.23 -32.02 -26.33
N LEU A 154 -70.92 -30.88 -25.72
CA LEU A 154 -71.92 -30.00 -25.12
C LEU A 154 -72.81 -29.39 -26.20
N GLU A 155 -72.22 -28.90 -27.29
CA GLU A 155 -72.95 -28.36 -28.43
C GLU A 155 -73.87 -29.41 -29.07
N ASP A 156 -73.39 -30.65 -29.26
CA ASP A 156 -74.21 -31.75 -29.79
C ASP A 156 -75.37 -32.10 -28.87
N ALA A 157 -75.15 -32.10 -27.56
CA ALA A 157 -76.20 -32.32 -26.57
C ALA A 157 -77.20 -31.15 -26.55
N ALA A 158 -76.70 -29.91 -26.64
CA ALA A 158 -77.51 -28.71 -26.70
C ALA A 158 -78.41 -28.72 -27.95
N LEU A 159 -77.87 -29.00 -29.14
CA LEU A 159 -78.64 -29.11 -30.38
C LEU A 159 -79.78 -30.14 -30.30
N LYS A 160 -79.56 -31.27 -29.60
CA LYS A 160 -80.59 -32.30 -29.38
C LYS A 160 -81.68 -31.84 -28.41
N ALA A 161 -81.31 -31.12 -27.35
CA ALA A 161 -82.24 -30.65 -26.32
C ALA A 161 -83.00 -29.37 -26.72
N LEU A 162 -82.42 -28.55 -27.60
CA LEU A 162 -82.89 -27.21 -27.93
C LEU A 162 -84.33 -27.14 -28.45
N PRO A 163 -84.81 -28.03 -29.35
CA PRO A 163 -86.19 -27.97 -29.84
C PRO A 163 -87.24 -28.11 -28.72
N ALA A 164 -87.00 -29.00 -27.76
CA ALA A 164 -87.92 -29.20 -26.63
C ALA A 164 -87.94 -27.99 -25.70
N LEU A 165 -86.77 -27.38 -25.45
CA LEU A 165 -86.66 -26.17 -24.64
C LEU A 165 -87.34 -24.97 -25.31
N LEU A 166 -87.12 -24.75 -26.60
CA LEU A 166 -87.75 -23.66 -27.36
C LEU A 166 -89.28 -23.76 -27.37
N GLN A 167 -89.82 -24.97 -27.52
CA GLN A 167 -91.26 -25.18 -27.49
C GLN A 167 -91.85 -24.95 -26.09
N ARG A 168 -91.14 -25.41 -25.04
CA ARG A 168 -91.58 -25.26 -23.64
C ARG A 168 -91.55 -23.82 -23.16
N ASP A 169 -90.43 -23.12 -23.40
CA ASP A 169 -90.13 -21.83 -22.76
C ASP A 169 -90.54 -20.63 -23.62
N HIS A 170 -90.60 -20.81 -24.95
CA HIS A 170 -90.87 -19.72 -25.89
C HIS A 170 -92.01 -20.02 -26.87
N GLY A 171 -92.65 -21.19 -26.79
CA GLY A 171 -93.75 -21.57 -27.69
C GLY A 171 -93.33 -21.76 -29.15
N LEU A 172 -92.03 -21.85 -29.43
CA LEU A 172 -91.49 -21.94 -30.80
C LEU A 172 -91.38 -23.39 -31.26
N THR A 173 -92.02 -23.71 -32.39
CA THR A 173 -91.92 -25.04 -33.02
C THR A 173 -90.80 -25.07 -34.06
N VAL A 174 -89.76 -25.86 -33.81
CA VAL A 174 -88.68 -26.08 -34.78
C VAL A 174 -89.17 -27.00 -35.90
N LYS A 175 -89.10 -26.52 -37.15
CA LYS A 175 -89.43 -27.32 -38.33
C LYS A 175 -88.15 -27.90 -38.94
N GLY A 176 -88.06 -29.22 -39.03
CA GLY A 176 -86.90 -29.92 -39.59
C GLY A 176 -85.74 -30.09 -38.59
N ARG A 177 -84.56 -30.48 -39.10
CA ARG A 177 -83.35 -30.71 -38.30
C ARG A 177 -82.55 -29.43 -38.17
N LEU A 178 -82.16 -29.07 -36.94
CA LEU A 178 -81.18 -28.01 -36.71
C LEU A 178 -79.81 -28.47 -37.21
N THR A 179 -79.15 -27.61 -37.99
CA THR A 179 -77.82 -27.84 -38.54
C THR A 179 -76.95 -26.63 -38.25
N ARG A 180 -75.71 -26.85 -37.84
CA ARG A 180 -74.69 -25.81 -37.74
C ARG A 180 -74.45 -25.19 -39.12
N LYS A 181 -74.47 -23.86 -39.21
CA LYS A 181 -74.07 -23.10 -40.39
C LYS A 181 -73.22 -21.92 -39.97
N PHE A 182 -72.40 -21.41 -40.88
CA PHE A 182 -71.67 -20.18 -40.65
C PHE A 182 -72.48 -19.01 -41.22
N VAL A 183 -72.62 -17.96 -40.43
CA VAL A 183 -73.17 -16.68 -40.87
C VAL A 183 -72.11 -15.62 -40.65
N ARG A 184 -71.85 -14.82 -41.68
CA ARG A 184 -70.88 -13.74 -41.62
C ARG A 184 -71.49 -12.53 -40.94
N ASP A 185 -70.79 -11.99 -39.94
CA ASP A 185 -71.24 -10.82 -39.20
C ASP A 185 -70.96 -9.51 -39.97
N ASN A 186 -71.32 -8.37 -39.37
CA ASN A 186 -71.10 -7.05 -39.95
C ASN A 186 -69.63 -6.58 -39.93
N ARG A 187 -68.72 -7.36 -39.33
CA ARG A 187 -67.27 -7.14 -39.31
C ARG A 187 -66.53 -8.08 -40.26
N GLY A 188 -67.25 -9.00 -40.90
CA GLY A 188 -66.69 -9.98 -41.84
C GLY A 188 -66.17 -11.25 -41.17
N GLU A 189 -66.42 -11.46 -39.88
CA GLU A 189 -66.07 -12.68 -39.17
C GLU A 189 -67.17 -13.73 -39.35
N ASP A 190 -66.76 -14.98 -39.60
CA ASP A 190 -67.69 -16.10 -39.76
C ASP A 190 -68.06 -16.64 -38.36
N ILE A 191 -69.33 -16.50 -37.98
CA ILE A 191 -69.87 -16.99 -36.70
C ILE A 191 -70.63 -18.29 -36.95
N GLU A 192 -70.31 -19.34 -36.20
CA GLU A 192 -71.06 -20.59 -36.20
C GLU A 192 -72.41 -20.40 -35.47
N VAL A 193 -73.52 -20.70 -36.13
CA VAL A 193 -74.90 -20.60 -35.64
C VAL A 193 -75.70 -21.88 -35.88
#